data_AF-A0A520KVB8-F1
#
_entry.id   AF-A0A520KVB8-F1
#
_cell.length_a   1.000
_cell.length_b   1.000
_cell.length_c   1.000
_cell.angle_alpha   90.00
_cell.angle_beta   90.00
_cell.angle_gamma   90.00
#
_symmetry.space_group_name_H-M   'P 1'
#
loop_
_entity.id
_entity.type
_entity.pdbx_description
1 polymer ?
#
loop_
_entity_poly.entity_id
_entity_poly.type
_entity_poly.pdbx_seq_one_letter_code
_entity_poly.pdbx_strand_id
1 'polypeptide(L)'
;MKDPIKIEFKPDLTCCVGCMAERYYWKLVNEYMISLGDEPEMEEKIEMMRIFLEEYNLEKIRSETEELLIEGKEPTVILEGDSEKLKIEIKEGKGERRE
;
A
#
# COMPACT_ATOMS: atom_id res chain seq x y z
N MET A 1 -1.63 23.90 0.42
CA MET A 1 -2.48 22.78 -0.03
C MET A 1 -1.63 21.56 0.24
N LYS A 2 -1.99 20.70 1.19
CA LYS A 2 -1.28 19.42 1.37
C LYS A 2 -1.70 18.53 0.21
N ASP A 3 -0.73 18.07 -0.58
CA ASP A 3 -0.99 17.09 -1.62
C ASP A 3 -1.41 15.77 -0.97
N PRO A 4 -2.44 15.09 -1.49
CA PRO A 4 -2.86 13.80 -0.94
C PRO A 4 -1.72 12.79 -1.08
N ILE A 5 -1.40 12.10 0.01
CA ILE A 5 -0.36 11.09 0.02
C ILE A 5 -0.86 9.91 -0.80
N LYS A 6 0.00 9.45 -1.71
CA LYS A 6 -0.26 8.30 -2.56
C LYS A 6 0.79 7.22 -2.33
N ILE A 7 0.36 6.01 -2.00
CA ILE A 7 1.22 4.83 -1.80
C ILE A 7 0.72 3.72 -2.72
N GLU A 8 1.62 3.10 -3.47
CA GLU A 8 1.28 2.06 -4.44
C GLU A 8 1.98 0.74 -4.07
N PHE A 9 1.19 -0.32 -3.91
CA PHE A 9 1.65 -1.67 -3.66
C PHE A 9 1.36 -2.55 -4.87
N LYS A 10 2.33 -3.36 -5.29
CA LYS A 10 2.20 -4.27 -6.42
C LYS A 10 2.32 -5.71 -5.92
N PRO A 11 1.20 -6.32 -5.45
CA PRO A 11 1.22 -7.69 -4.96
C PRO A 11 1.68 -8.65 -6.04
N ASP A 12 2.53 -9.57 -5.62
CA ASP A 12 3.04 -10.66 -6.44
C ASP A 12 2.84 -11.99 -5.70
N LEU A 13 3.09 -13.11 -6.39
CA LEU A 13 2.89 -14.45 -5.85
C LEU A 13 3.78 -14.77 -4.63
N THR A 14 4.82 -13.98 -4.36
CA THR A 14 5.76 -14.17 -3.25
C THR A 14 5.49 -13.25 -2.05
N CYS A 15 4.93 -12.06 -2.25
CA CYS A 15 4.61 -11.12 -1.18
C CYS A 15 3.28 -10.41 -1.47
N CYS A 16 2.27 -10.74 -0.67
CA CYS A 16 0.95 -10.14 -0.77
C CYS A 16 0.96 -8.67 -0.30
N VAL A 17 -0.15 -7.96 -0.54
CA VAL A 17 -0.32 -6.56 -0.13
C VAL A 17 0.00 -6.32 1.35
N GLY A 18 -0.40 -7.24 2.26
CA GLY A 18 -0.11 -7.14 3.69
C GLY A 18 1.38 -7.25 3.99
N CYS A 19 2.07 -8.19 3.35
CA CYS A 19 3.52 -8.37 3.47
C CYS A 19 4.30 -7.13 3.01
N MET A 20 3.88 -6.49 1.91
CA MET A 20 4.49 -5.24 1.47
C MET A 20 4.14 -4.05 2.36
N ALA A 21 2.88 -3.93 2.76
CA ALA A 21 2.42 -2.83 3.61
C ALA A 21 3.14 -2.83 4.96
N GLU A 22 3.29 -4.01 5.58
CA GLU A 22 4.05 -4.16 6.83
C GLU A 22 5.53 -3.77 6.65
N ARG A 23 6.19 -4.25 5.59
CA ARG A 23 7.57 -3.88 5.29
C ARG A 23 7.73 -2.38 5.05
N TYR A 24 6.79 -1.78 4.33
CA TYR A 24 6.81 -0.34 4.03
C TYR A 24 6.56 0.50 5.28
N TYR A 25 5.64 0.08 6.14
CA TYR A 25 5.40 0.70 7.45
C TYR A 25 6.68 0.70 8.31
N TRP A 26 7.32 -0.46 8.48
CA TRP A 26 8.55 -0.56 9.26
C TRP A 26 9.69 0.26 8.67
N LYS A 27 9.78 0.32 7.34
CA LYS A 27 10.74 1.18 6.65
C LYS A 27 10.50 2.66 6.99
N LEU A 28 9.26 3.14 6.89
CA LEU A 28 8.89 4.51 7.22
C LEU A 28 9.19 4.83 8.70
N VAL A 29 8.82 3.95 9.62
CA VAL A 29 9.10 4.13 11.06
C VAL A 29 10.59 4.24 11.31
N ASN A 30 11.39 3.37 10.66
CA ASN A 30 12.84 3.42 10.80
C ASN A 30 13.44 4.70 10.21
N GLU A 31 12.98 5.15 9.03
CA GLU A 31 13.41 6.42 8.43
C GLU A 31 13.02 7.62 9.31
N TYR A 32 11.82 7.61 9.88
CA TYR A 32 11.33 8.65 10.80
C TYR A 32 12.15 8.72 12.10
N MET A 33 12.56 7.58 12.64
CA MET A 33 13.46 7.53 13.79
C MET A 33 14.85 8.08 13.46
N ILE A 34 15.35 7.84 12.24
CA ILE A 34 16.65 8.36 11.77
C ILE A 34 16.58 9.87 11.54
N SER A 35 15.46 10.39 11.02
CA SER A 35 15.25 11.82 10.78
C SER A 35 14.90 12.62 12.05
N LEU A 36 14.93 11.99 13.23
CA LEU A 36 14.59 12.59 14.53
C LEU A 36 13.19 13.24 14.58
N GLY A 37 12.27 12.78 13.73
CA GLY A 37 10.90 13.27 13.70
C GLY A 37 10.69 14.63 13.01
N ASP A 38 11.63 15.09 12.18
CA ASP A 38 11.52 16.39 11.48
C ASP A 38 10.73 16.30 10.15
N GLU A 39 10.19 15.12 9.80
CA GLU A 39 9.41 14.90 8.58
C GLU A 39 7.92 14.67 8.86
N PRO A 40 7.08 15.73 8.87
CA PRO A 40 5.64 15.60 9.10
C PRO A 40 4.93 14.78 8.01
N GLU A 41 5.49 14.71 6.80
CA GLU A 41 4.98 13.84 5.74
C GLU A 41 5.22 12.35 6.02
N MET A 42 6.32 11.98 6.72
CA MET A 42 6.55 10.61 7.13
C MET A 42 5.59 10.21 8.25
N GLU A 43 5.35 11.08 9.22
CA GLU A 43 4.39 10.85 10.30
C GLU A 43 2.98 10.57 9.72
N GLU A 44 2.56 11.38 8.75
CA GLU A 44 1.26 11.20 8.09
C GLU A 44 1.19 9.87 7.30
N LYS A 45 2.26 9.49 6.59
CA LYS A 45 2.37 8.18 5.93
C LYS A 45 2.32 7.01 6.91
N ILE A 46 2.97 7.13 8.07
CA ILE A 46 2.99 6.12 9.12
C ILE A 46 1.59 5.92 9.69
N GLU A 47 0.88 7.01 10.00
CA GLU A 47 -0.49 6.96 10.51
C GLU A 47 -1.46 6.36 9.47
N MET A 48 -1.37 6.76 8.20
CA MET A 48 -2.15 6.15 7.12
C MET A 48 -1.90 4.64 7.02
N MET A 49 -0.63 4.23 7.10
CA MET A 49 -0.28 2.81 7.04
C MET A 49 -0.76 2.04 8.25
N ARG A 50 -0.73 2.66 9.43
CA ARG A 50 -1.24 2.08 10.66
C ARG A 50 -2.75 1.85 10.57
N ILE A 51 -3.52 2.84 10.13
CA ILE A 51 -4.97 2.73 9.89
C ILE A 51 -5.24 1.64 8.84
N PHE A 52 -4.46 1.59 7.76
CA PHE A 52 -4.58 0.54 6.75
C PHE A 52 -4.38 -0.87 7.34
N LEU A 53 -3.35 -1.05 8.17
CA LEU A 53 -3.03 -2.34 8.77
C LEU A 53 -4.01 -2.74 9.90
N GLU A 54 -4.57 -1.77 10.64
CA GLU A 54 -5.49 -2.02 11.75
C GLU A 54 -6.98 -2.07 11.35
N GLU A 55 -7.45 -1.17 10.48
CA GLU A 55 -8.88 -1.01 10.16
C GLU A 55 -9.31 -1.68 8.86
N TYR A 56 -8.40 -1.84 7.88
CA TYR A 56 -8.77 -2.39 6.58
C TYR A 56 -8.57 -3.90 6.51
N ASN A 57 -9.51 -4.54 5.81
CA ASN A 57 -9.55 -5.99 5.72
C ASN A 57 -8.53 -6.49 4.67
N LEU A 58 -7.28 -6.66 5.10
CA LEU A 58 -6.16 -7.14 4.27
C LEU A 58 -6.46 -8.51 3.64
N GLU A 59 -7.25 -9.36 4.31
CA GLU A 59 -7.65 -10.66 3.77
C GLU A 59 -8.49 -10.49 2.50
N LYS A 60 -9.44 -9.55 2.51
CA LYS A 60 -10.26 -9.25 1.33
C LYS A 60 -9.42 -8.71 0.17
N ILE A 61 -8.54 -7.73 0.45
CA ILE A 61 -7.66 -7.15 -0.58
C ILE A 61 -6.74 -8.23 -1.13
N ARG A 62 -6.19 -9.09 -0.26
CA ARG A 62 -5.36 -10.22 -0.68
C ARG A 62 -6.13 -11.14 -1.62
N SER A 63 -7.34 -11.58 -1.26
CA SER A 63 -8.15 -12.44 -2.13
C SER A 63 -8.39 -11.80 -3.50
N GLU A 64 -8.81 -10.53 -3.56
CA GLU A 64 -9.03 -9.85 -4.84
C GLU A 64 -7.74 -9.76 -5.67
N THR A 65 -6.60 -9.46 -5.04
CA THR A 65 -5.31 -9.40 -5.75
C THR A 65 -4.82 -10.78 -6.19
N GLU A 66 -5.03 -11.82 -5.39
CA GLU A 66 -4.61 -13.19 -5.68
C GLU A 66 -5.45 -13.77 -6.85
N GLU A 67 -6.75 -13.49 -6.89
CA GLU A 67 -7.61 -13.82 -8.04
C GLU A 67 -7.10 -13.17 -9.32
N LEU A 68 -6.78 -11.87 -9.30
CA LEU A 68 -6.22 -11.16 -10.45
C LEU A 68 -4.87 -11.75 -10.90
N LEU A 69 -4.00 -12.09 -9.95
CA LEU A 69 -2.71 -12.76 -10.25
C LEU A 69 -2.91 -14.12 -10.91
N ILE A 70 -3.90 -14.91 -10.46
CA ILE A 70 -4.26 -16.20 -11.06
C ILE A 70 -4.81 -16.03 -12.48
N GLU A 71 -5.55 -14.94 -12.75
CA GLU A 71 -5.99 -14.57 -14.11
C GLU A 71 -4.84 -14.10 -15.03
N GLY A 72 -3.61 -13.99 -14.51
CA GLY A 72 -2.45 -13.48 -15.24
C GLY A 72 -2.43 -11.96 -15.37
N LYS A 73 -3.16 -11.26 -14.50
CA LYS A 73 -3.14 -9.80 -14.39
C LYS A 73 -2.15 -9.39 -13.28
N GLU A 74 -1.68 -8.15 -13.35
CA GLU A 74 -0.79 -7.58 -12.35
C GLU A 74 -1.56 -6.55 -11.51
N PRO A 75 -2.16 -6.96 -10.39
CA PRO A 75 -2.88 -6.03 -9.52
C PRO A 75 -1.94 -4.98 -8.92
N THR A 76 -2.43 -3.76 -8.81
CA THR A 76 -1.79 -2.66 -8.10
C THR A 76 -2.78 -2.07 -7.11
N VAL A 77 -2.44 -2.12 -5.83
CA VAL A 77 -3.22 -1.52 -4.74
C VAL A 77 -2.70 -0.11 -4.52
N ILE A 78 -3.58 0.88 -4.59
CA ILE A 78 -3.27 2.29 -4.45
C ILE A 78 -3.98 2.81 -3.22
N LEU A 79 -3.22 3.34 -2.28
CA LEU A 79 -3.71 4.10 -1.15
C LEU A 79 -3.57 5.57 -1.48
N GLU A 80 -4.67 6.30 -1.46
CA GLU A 80 -4.70 7.74 -1.72
C GLU A 80 -5.48 8.44 -0.61
N GLY A 81 -4.88 9.46 -0.01
CA GLY A 81 -5.57 10.32 0.94
C GLY A 81 -4.66 10.79 2.06
N ASP A 82 -5.21 10.80 3.26
CA ASP A 82 -4.60 11.28 4.49
C ASP A 82 -5.06 10.39 5.67
N SER A 83 -4.56 10.68 6.87
CA SER A 83 -4.89 9.94 8.09
C SER A 83 -6.37 10.02 8.49
N GLU A 84 -7.17 10.95 7.94
CA GLU A 84 -8.61 11.02 8.20
C GLU A 84 -9.44 10.36 7.09
N LYS A 85 -8.99 10.44 5.83
CA LYS A 85 -9.69 9.91 4.66
C LYS A 85 -8.77 9.08 3.79
N LEU A 86 -8.62 7.81 4.14
CA LEU A 86 -7.91 6.84 3.34
C LEU A 86 -8.83 6.23 2.26
N LYS A 87 -8.46 6.36 0.99
CA LYS A 87 -9.09 5.62 -0.11
C LYS A 87 -8.17 4.52 -0.59
N ILE A 88 -8.73 3.36 -0.86
CA ILE A 88 -8.01 2.23 -1.43
C ILE A 88 -8.63 1.89 -2.77
N GLU A 89 -7.81 1.86 -3.79
CA GLU A 89 -8.19 1.41 -5.13
C GLU A 89 -7.34 0.22 -5.54
N ILE A 90 -7.96 -0.79 -6.14
CA ILE A 90 -7.25 -1.92 -6.76
C ILE A 90 -7.37 -1.74 -8.27
N LYS A 91 -6.23 -1.63 -8.95
CA LYS A 91 -6.16 -1.56 -10.41
C LYS A 91 -5.57 -2.84 -10.97
N GLU A 92 -6.24 -3.43 -11.94
CA GLU A 92 -5.66 -4.51 -12.74
C GLU A 92 -4.73 -3.94 -13.82
N GLY A 93 -3.45 -4.24 -13.73
CA GLY A 93 -2.50 -4.06 -14.83
C GLY A 93 -2.70 -5.16 -15.87
N LYS A 94 -2.79 -4.78 -17.15
CA LYS A 94 -2.68 -5.75 -18.24
C LYS A 94 -1.25 -6.26 -18.25
N GLY A 95 -1.03 -7.50 -17.84
CA GLY A 95 0.22 -8.20 -18.12
C GLY A 95 0.41 -8.19 -19.63
N GLU A 96 1.42 -7.47 -20.12
CA GLU A 96 1.82 -7.50 -21.53
C GLU A 96 2.19 -8.95 -21.88
N ARG A 97 1.25 -9.69 -22.50
CA ARG A 97 1.61 -10.86 -23.30
C ARG A 97 2.44 -10.34 -24.47
N ARG A 98 3.76 -10.39 -24.34
CA ARG A 98 4.64 -10.41 -25.51
C ARG A 98 4.53 -11.81 -26.10
N GLU A 99 3.82 -11.84 -27.22
CA GLU A 99 3.63 -12.97 -28.15
C GLU A 99 4.98 -13.49 -28.69
#